data_AF-A0A351A2T0-F1
#
_entry.id   AF-A0A351A2T0-F1
#
_cell.length_a   1.000
_cell.length_b   1.000
_cell.length_c   1.000
_cell.angle_alpha   90.00
_cell.angle_beta   90.00
_cell.angle_gamma   90.00
#
_symmetry.space_group_name_H-M   'P 1'
#
loop_
_entity.id
_entity.type
_entity.pdbx_description
1 polymer ?
#
loop_
_entity_poly.entity_id
_entity_poly.type
_entity_poly.pdbx_seq_one_letter_code
_entity_poly.pdbx_strand_id
1 'polypeptide(L)'
;WRMLMECLAAGRSISLPGSNTGMQKLTARAVGAYARVRYQFKTAIGRFEGVEEALTRIGANTYLCDAARVMTAGAIDLGEKPSVVSAIVKYHVTERARQVVNDGMDVIGGKGICLGPQNFLGRAYQQIPVGITVEGANILTRSLILFGQGAIRCHPYVLDEMHSAQKNDLEAFDKALWGHVGFTVSNAARAVAMGLTGSHFVKVPADVAPETRRYYQQLTRFSAAFAFISDISMGTLG
;
A
#
# COMPACT_ATOMS: atom_id res chain seq x y z
N TRP A 1 0.80 -17.73 20.81
CA TRP A 1 0.37 -17.19 19.50
C TRP A 1 0.03 -15.70 19.53
N ARG A 2 -0.73 -15.21 20.53
CA ARG A 2 -1.08 -13.77 20.67
C ARG A 2 0.15 -12.84 20.72
N MET A 3 1.14 -13.16 21.56
CA MET A 3 2.42 -12.43 21.64
C MET A 3 3.14 -12.34 20.29
N LEU A 4 3.19 -13.45 19.53
CA LEU A 4 3.83 -13.49 18.22
C LEU A 4 3.10 -12.58 17.23
N MET A 5 1.77 -12.61 17.20
CA MET A 5 0.97 -11.74 16.32
C MET A 5 1.08 -10.25 16.69
N GLU A 6 1.16 -9.93 17.98
CA GLU A 6 1.36 -8.54 18.45
C GLU A 6 2.76 -8.02 18.11
N CYS A 7 3.81 -8.83 18.27
CA CYS A 7 5.17 -8.49 17.84
C CYS A 7 5.26 -8.32 16.32
N LEU A 8 4.60 -9.19 15.53
CA LEU A 8 4.53 -9.09 14.07
C LEU A 8 3.81 -7.82 13.60
N ALA A 9 2.73 -7.42 14.29
CA ALA A 9 2.01 -6.19 13.96
C ALA A 9 2.91 -4.95 14.16
N ALA A 10 3.66 -4.88 15.27
CA ALA A 10 4.63 -3.80 15.51
C ALA A 10 5.75 -3.79 14.47
N GLY A 11 6.30 -4.96 14.11
CA GLY A 11 7.32 -5.09 13.07
C GLY A 11 6.84 -4.59 11.70
N ARG A 12 5.60 -4.93 11.33
CA ARG A 12 4.95 -4.56 10.06
C ARG A 12 4.48 -3.10 9.99
N SER A 13 4.10 -2.50 11.13
CA SER A 13 3.59 -1.12 11.15
C SER A 13 4.63 -0.05 11.45
N ILE A 14 5.74 -0.41 12.13
CA ILE A 14 6.72 0.56 12.63
C ILE A 14 8.10 0.31 12.01
N SER A 15 8.70 -0.85 12.31
CA SER A 15 10.12 -1.09 12.02
C SER A 15 10.42 -1.17 10.51
N LEU A 16 9.71 -2.02 9.78
CA LEU A 16 9.93 -2.20 8.35
C LEU A 16 9.50 -0.96 7.54
N PRO A 17 8.32 -0.36 7.76
CA PRO A 17 7.95 0.88 7.09
C PRO A 17 8.90 2.03 7.43
N GLY A 18 9.34 2.14 8.68
CA GLY A 18 10.26 3.18 9.15
C GLY A 18 11.62 3.11 8.45
N SER A 19 12.27 1.96 8.51
CA SER A 19 13.58 1.74 7.89
C SER A 19 13.55 1.95 6.37
N ASN A 20 12.55 1.39 5.68
CA ASN A 20 12.42 1.49 4.22
C ASN A 20 12.03 2.90 3.77
N THR A 21 11.22 3.63 4.55
CA THR A 21 10.95 5.06 4.27
C THR A 21 12.21 5.90 4.50
N GLY A 22 13.01 5.57 5.51
CA GLY A 22 14.33 6.19 5.73
C GLY A 22 15.27 6.02 4.53
N MET A 23 15.33 4.80 3.97
CA MET A 23 16.08 4.53 2.73
C MET A 23 15.56 5.39 1.57
N GLN A 24 14.25 5.45 1.38
CA GLN A 24 13.63 6.27 0.32
C GLN A 24 13.98 7.76 0.47
N LYS A 25 13.91 8.31 1.69
CA LYS A 25 14.31 9.70 1.98
C LYS A 25 15.78 9.96 1.70
N LEU A 26 16.66 9.02 2.07
CA LEU A 26 18.09 9.10 1.73
C LEU A 26 18.29 9.15 0.22
N THR A 27 17.62 8.25 -0.52
CA THR A 27 17.68 8.21 -1.99
C THR A 27 17.19 9.53 -2.59
N ALA A 28 16.00 10.01 -2.20
CA ALA A 28 15.44 11.27 -2.69
C ALA A 28 16.40 12.44 -2.49
N ARG A 29 16.98 12.56 -1.29
CA ARG A 29 17.93 13.63 -0.96
C ARG A 29 19.23 13.52 -1.74
N ALA A 30 19.87 12.35 -1.70
CA ALA A 30 21.21 12.17 -2.26
C ALA A 30 21.20 12.12 -3.79
N VAL A 31 20.24 11.42 -4.39
CA VAL A 31 20.09 11.31 -5.85
C VAL A 31 19.61 12.63 -6.44
N GLY A 32 18.67 13.32 -5.78
CA GLY A 32 18.24 14.66 -6.21
C GLY A 32 19.39 15.67 -6.22
N ALA A 33 20.24 15.66 -5.18
CA ALA A 33 21.45 16.48 -5.16
C ALA A 33 22.45 16.07 -6.25
N TYR A 34 22.68 14.77 -6.43
CA TYR A 34 23.59 14.24 -7.46
C TYR A 34 23.15 14.67 -8.87
N ALA A 35 21.85 14.59 -9.17
CA ALA A 35 21.30 14.97 -10.47
C ALA A 35 21.52 16.46 -10.82
N ARG A 36 21.68 17.32 -9.80
CA ARG A 36 21.96 18.75 -9.97
C ARG A 36 23.44 19.05 -10.19
N VAL A 37 24.34 18.31 -9.56
CA VAL A 37 25.79 18.57 -9.61
C VAL A 37 26.51 17.76 -10.68
N ARG A 38 25.94 16.63 -11.12
CA ARG A 38 26.53 15.79 -12.17
C ARG A 38 26.21 16.37 -13.54
N TYR A 39 27.25 16.64 -14.32
CA TYR A 39 27.14 17.13 -15.69
C TYR A 39 27.45 16.03 -16.72
N GLN A 40 26.62 15.95 -17.77
CA GLN A 40 26.89 15.23 -19.01
C GLN A 40 26.32 16.03 -20.19
N PHE A 41 26.96 15.93 -21.35
CA PHE A 41 26.55 16.68 -22.56
C PHE A 41 26.35 18.19 -22.28
N LYS A 42 27.26 18.78 -21.50
CA LYS A 42 27.28 20.21 -21.13
C LYS A 42 26.05 20.71 -20.33
N THR A 43 25.25 19.81 -19.75
CA THR A 43 24.15 20.18 -18.86
C THR A 43 24.11 19.28 -17.62
N ALA A 44 23.42 19.71 -16.57
CA ALA A 44 23.17 18.88 -15.40
C ALA A 44 22.26 17.71 -15.79
N ILE A 45 22.55 16.50 -15.31
CA ILE A 45 21.80 15.31 -15.74
C ILE A 45 20.32 15.36 -15.35
N GLY A 46 19.97 16.10 -14.29
CA GLY A 46 18.59 16.31 -13.88
C GLY A 46 17.75 17.15 -14.84
N ARG A 47 18.31 17.61 -15.97
CA ARG A 47 17.58 18.26 -17.07
C ARG A 47 17.18 17.30 -18.20
N PHE A 48 17.59 16.03 -18.12
CA PHE A 48 17.17 15.01 -19.08
C PHE A 48 15.86 14.38 -18.61
N GLU A 49 14.89 14.27 -19.51
CA GLU A 49 13.55 13.73 -19.23
C GLU A 49 13.61 12.34 -18.55
N GLY A 50 14.48 11.44 -19.03
CA GLY A 50 14.64 10.12 -18.40
C GLY A 50 15.11 10.17 -16.95
N VAL A 51 15.88 11.20 -16.56
CA VAL A 51 16.28 11.43 -15.17
C VAL A 51 15.15 12.09 -14.39
N GLU A 52 14.43 13.04 -14.99
CA GLU A 52 13.27 13.69 -14.37
C GLU A 52 12.15 12.69 -14.05
N GLU A 53 11.91 11.71 -14.92
CA GLU A 53 10.93 10.64 -14.70
C GLU A 53 11.31 9.78 -13.49
N ALA A 54 12.57 9.35 -13.41
CA ALA A 54 13.08 8.59 -12.28
C ALA A 54 13.03 9.40 -10.97
N LEU A 55 13.42 10.68 -10.99
CA LEU A 55 13.31 11.58 -9.84
C LEU A 55 11.86 11.77 -9.40
N THR A 56 10.92 11.82 -10.35
CA THR A 56 9.48 11.93 -10.06
C THR A 56 8.97 10.68 -9.35
N ARG A 57 9.34 9.48 -9.83
CA ARG A 57 9.01 8.22 -9.16
C ARG A 57 9.61 8.14 -7.75
N ILE A 58 10.87 8.55 -7.59
CA ILE A 58 11.54 8.63 -6.28
C ILE A 58 10.75 9.52 -5.33
N GLY A 59 10.42 10.75 -5.75
CA GLY A 59 9.69 11.72 -4.93
C GLY A 59 8.28 11.25 -4.56
N ALA A 60 7.50 10.80 -5.57
CA ALA A 60 6.11 10.38 -5.38
C ALA A 60 6.00 9.16 -4.44
N ASN A 61 6.83 8.15 -4.64
CA ASN A 61 6.86 6.98 -3.76
C ASN A 61 7.31 7.34 -2.34
N THR A 62 8.33 8.18 -2.20
CA THR A 62 8.83 8.61 -0.89
C THR A 62 7.74 9.34 -0.10
N TYR A 63 7.02 10.26 -0.75
CA TYR A 63 5.91 10.99 -0.14
C TYR A 63 4.78 10.05 0.32
N LEU A 64 4.34 9.15 -0.57
CA LEU A 64 3.29 8.19 -0.28
C LEU A 64 3.66 7.27 0.89
N CYS A 65 4.88 6.73 0.89
CA CYS A 65 5.36 5.82 1.92
C CYS A 65 5.50 6.51 3.28
N ASP A 66 5.97 7.76 3.31
CA ASP A 66 6.07 8.51 4.56
C ASP A 66 4.70 8.83 5.15
N ALA A 67 3.73 9.21 4.32
CA ALA A 67 2.36 9.42 4.76
C ALA A 67 1.74 8.12 5.33
N ALA A 68 1.90 6.99 4.63
CA ALA A 68 1.42 5.69 5.09
C ALA A 68 2.05 5.27 6.43
N ARG A 69 3.36 5.46 6.57
CA ARG A 69 4.10 5.18 7.82
C ARG A 69 3.59 6.04 8.98
N VAL A 70 3.39 7.33 8.78
CA VAL A 70 2.88 8.24 9.82
C VAL A 70 1.47 7.80 10.25
N MET A 71 0.62 7.46 9.30
CA MET A 71 -0.74 6.99 9.57
C MET A 71 -0.75 5.71 10.41
N THR A 72 0.07 4.71 10.07
CA THR A 72 0.10 3.45 10.85
C THR A 72 0.77 3.58 12.20
N ALA A 73 1.82 4.41 12.31
CA ALA A 73 2.43 4.71 13.60
C ALA A 73 1.44 5.43 14.53
N GLY A 74 0.75 6.45 14.02
CA GLY A 74 -0.27 7.17 14.78
C GLY A 74 -1.44 6.28 15.22
N ALA A 75 -1.88 5.35 14.38
CA ALA A 75 -2.91 4.38 14.78
C ALA A 75 -2.45 3.52 15.98
N ILE A 76 -1.18 3.07 15.98
CA ILE A 76 -0.63 2.31 17.12
C ILE A 76 -0.50 3.19 18.37
N ASP A 77 -0.06 4.44 18.21
CA ASP A 77 0.04 5.38 19.33
C ASP A 77 -1.32 5.64 19.99
N LEU A 78 -2.41 5.56 19.24
CA LEU A 78 -3.79 5.61 19.75
C LEU A 78 -4.26 4.32 20.43
N GLY A 79 -3.43 3.26 20.46
CA GLY A 79 -3.73 1.97 21.07
C GLY A 79 -4.41 0.96 20.13
N GLU A 80 -4.57 1.28 18.84
CA GLU A 80 -5.16 0.38 17.86
C GLU A 80 -4.24 -0.81 17.54
N LYS A 81 -4.84 -1.94 17.12
CA LYS A 81 -4.11 -3.14 16.69
C LYS A 81 -4.39 -3.45 15.20
N PRO A 82 -3.87 -2.64 14.25
CA PRO A 82 -4.28 -2.68 12.85
C PRO A 82 -3.63 -3.84 12.08
N SER A 83 -4.17 -5.05 12.18
CA SER A 83 -3.58 -6.26 11.58
C SER A 83 -3.54 -6.22 10.04
N VAL A 84 -4.63 -5.86 9.37
CA VAL A 84 -4.70 -5.81 7.90
C VAL A 84 -3.94 -4.61 7.35
N VAL A 85 -4.13 -3.42 7.94
CA VAL A 85 -3.46 -2.19 7.50
C VAL A 85 -1.95 -2.30 7.69
N SER A 86 -1.46 -2.91 8.77
CA SER A 86 -0.02 -3.16 8.97
C SER A 86 0.58 -4.00 7.84
N ALA A 87 -0.14 -5.03 7.38
CA ALA A 87 0.31 -5.88 6.29
C ALA A 87 0.32 -5.13 4.94
N ILE A 88 -0.71 -4.30 4.68
CA ILE A 88 -0.78 -3.42 3.50
C ILE A 88 0.42 -2.48 3.46
N VAL A 89 0.69 -1.79 4.56
CA VAL A 89 1.79 -0.81 4.63
C VAL A 89 3.14 -1.50 4.53
N LYS A 90 3.37 -2.62 5.23
CA LYS A 90 4.61 -3.41 5.08
C LYS A 90 4.86 -3.79 3.64
N TYR A 91 3.85 -4.35 2.96
CA TYR A 91 3.97 -4.78 1.56
C TYR A 91 4.32 -3.60 0.64
N HIS A 92 3.53 -2.54 0.67
CA HIS A 92 3.70 -1.43 -0.26
C HIS A 92 4.95 -0.60 0.01
N VAL A 93 5.30 -0.34 1.27
CA VAL A 93 6.48 0.48 1.59
C VAL A 93 7.77 -0.25 1.22
N THR A 94 7.85 -1.56 1.45
CA THR A 94 9.05 -2.35 1.11
C THR A 94 9.20 -2.54 -0.41
N GLU A 95 8.10 -2.77 -1.14
CA GLU A 95 8.15 -2.90 -2.61
C GLU A 95 8.45 -1.55 -3.29
N ARG A 96 7.89 -0.45 -2.78
CA ARG A 96 8.19 0.89 -3.30
C ARG A 96 9.61 1.32 -2.96
N ALA A 97 10.16 0.93 -1.80
CA ALA A 97 11.57 1.14 -1.50
C ALA A 97 12.48 0.45 -2.53
N ARG A 98 12.13 -0.76 -2.99
CA ARG A 98 12.82 -1.42 -4.11
C ARG A 98 12.83 -0.54 -5.36
N GLN A 99 11.66 -0.04 -5.77
CA GLN A 99 11.56 0.82 -6.95
C GLN A 99 12.39 2.11 -6.79
N VAL A 100 12.24 2.80 -5.66
CA VAL A 100 12.95 4.05 -5.38
C VAL A 100 14.46 3.87 -5.39
N VAL A 101 14.98 2.82 -4.74
CA VAL A 101 16.42 2.58 -4.72
C VAL A 101 16.93 2.17 -6.10
N ASN A 102 16.18 1.35 -6.85
CA ASN A 102 16.55 1.01 -8.23
C ASN A 102 16.59 2.24 -9.14
N ASP A 103 15.56 3.08 -9.12
CA ASP A 103 15.54 4.37 -9.84
C ASP A 103 16.74 5.23 -9.43
N GLY A 104 17.07 5.24 -8.14
CA GLY A 104 18.24 5.95 -7.62
C GLY A 104 19.56 5.40 -8.17
N MET A 105 19.70 4.08 -8.26
CA MET A 105 20.87 3.40 -8.82
C MET A 105 21.04 3.73 -10.30
N ASP A 106 19.94 3.77 -11.06
CA ASP A 106 19.94 4.12 -12.48
C ASP A 106 20.42 5.57 -12.71
N VAL A 107 19.94 6.53 -11.92
CA VAL A 107 20.34 7.94 -12.03
C VAL A 107 21.82 8.17 -11.69
N ILE A 108 22.34 7.48 -10.67
CA ILE A 108 23.75 7.65 -10.27
C ILE A 108 24.73 6.78 -11.09
N GLY A 109 24.19 5.81 -11.83
CA GLY A 109 24.93 4.93 -12.74
C GLY A 109 26.03 4.13 -12.02
N GLY A 110 27.22 4.07 -12.63
CA GLY A 110 28.37 3.32 -12.10
C GLY A 110 28.75 3.69 -10.66
N LYS A 111 28.44 4.90 -10.19
CA LYS A 111 28.65 5.32 -8.79
C LYS A 111 27.85 4.47 -7.80
N GLY A 112 26.67 3.98 -8.19
CA GLY A 112 25.86 3.10 -7.36
C GLY A 112 26.43 1.71 -7.24
N ILE A 113 27.15 1.25 -8.27
CA ILE A 113 27.73 -0.10 -8.35
C ILE A 113 29.07 -0.17 -7.61
N CYS A 114 29.95 0.82 -7.80
CA CYS A 114 31.27 0.83 -7.18
C CYS A 114 31.14 1.04 -5.66
N LEU A 115 31.29 -0.04 -4.89
CA LEU A 115 31.26 0.03 -3.43
C LEU A 115 32.51 0.71 -2.89
N GLY A 116 32.33 1.66 -1.98
CA GLY A 116 33.39 2.41 -1.32
C GLY A 116 32.82 3.41 -0.32
N PRO A 117 33.66 4.10 0.47
CA PRO A 117 33.19 5.03 1.51
C PRO A 117 32.27 6.15 1.00
N GLN A 118 32.38 6.50 -0.29
CA GLN A 118 31.57 7.54 -0.92
C GLN A 118 30.30 7.02 -1.58
N ASN A 119 30.06 5.69 -1.59
CA ASN A 119 28.83 5.12 -2.13
C ASN A 119 27.72 5.14 -1.08
N PHE A 120 26.72 5.99 -1.32
CA PHE A 120 25.61 6.21 -0.40
C PHE A 120 24.39 5.32 -0.67
N LEU A 121 24.38 4.51 -1.73
CA LEU A 121 23.16 3.79 -2.17
C LEU A 121 23.33 2.28 -2.30
N GLY A 122 24.54 1.79 -2.60
CA GLY A 122 24.80 0.37 -2.82
C GLY A 122 24.45 -0.51 -1.61
N ARG A 123 24.64 -0.02 -0.38
CA ARG A 123 24.22 -0.73 0.84
C ARG A 123 22.70 -0.77 1.02
N ALA A 124 22.00 0.30 0.66
CA ALA A 124 20.54 0.32 0.68
C ALA A 124 19.98 -0.74 -0.29
N TYR A 125 20.52 -0.80 -1.51
CA TYR A 125 20.15 -1.81 -2.51
C TYR A 125 20.33 -3.24 -1.98
N GLN A 126 21.46 -3.54 -1.33
CA GLN A 126 21.73 -4.86 -0.73
C GLN A 126 20.75 -5.23 0.40
N GLN A 127 20.21 -4.25 1.13
CA GLN A 127 19.31 -4.50 2.27
C GLN A 127 17.85 -4.70 1.86
N ILE A 128 17.45 -4.28 0.65
CA ILE A 128 16.07 -4.36 0.19
C ILE A 128 15.44 -5.75 0.29
N PRO A 129 16.12 -6.84 -0.12
CA PRO A 129 15.53 -8.17 -0.03
C PRO A 129 15.09 -8.55 1.39
N VAL A 130 15.78 -8.06 2.42
CA VAL A 130 15.47 -8.38 3.82
C VAL A 130 14.06 -7.91 4.18
N GLY A 131 13.74 -6.63 3.95
CA GLY A 131 12.42 -6.09 4.30
C GLY A 131 11.26 -6.75 3.54
N ILE A 132 11.54 -7.31 2.36
CA ILE A 132 10.54 -7.95 1.50
C ILE A 132 10.25 -9.39 1.97
N THR A 133 11.25 -10.10 2.47
CA THR A 133 11.14 -11.52 2.84
C THR A 133 10.81 -11.73 4.32
N VAL A 134 11.35 -10.91 5.21
CA VAL A 134 11.10 -11.04 6.67
C VAL A 134 9.71 -10.55 7.07
N GLU A 135 9.27 -10.93 8.27
CA GLU A 135 7.95 -10.61 8.84
C GLU A 135 6.77 -11.06 7.95
N GLY A 136 7.00 -12.10 7.14
CA GLY A 136 6.07 -12.62 6.14
C GLY A 136 6.45 -12.12 4.74
N ALA A 137 6.89 -13.05 3.90
CA ALA A 137 7.33 -12.74 2.54
C ALA A 137 6.21 -12.10 1.71
N ASN A 138 6.49 -10.98 1.06
CA ASN A 138 5.51 -10.21 0.29
C ASN A 138 4.71 -11.06 -0.72
N ILE A 139 5.36 -12.05 -1.32
CA ILE A 139 4.74 -12.95 -2.29
C ILE A 139 3.60 -13.79 -1.68
N LEU A 140 3.75 -14.22 -0.42
CA LEU A 140 2.73 -14.98 0.29
C LEU A 140 1.71 -14.04 0.95
N THR A 141 2.18 -12.97 1.58
CA THR A 141 1.31 -12.06 2.33
C THR A 141 0.35 -11.30 1.44
N ARG A 142 0.70 -11.04 0.16
CA ARG A 142 -0.20 -10.36 -0.79
C ARG A 142 -1.52 -11.11 -0.99
N SER A 143 -1.46 -12.41 -1.27
CA SER A 143 -2.69 -13.17 -1.52
C SER A 143 -3.36 -13.60 -0.21
N LEU A 144 -2.58 -14.06 0.77
CA LEU A 144 -3.13 -14.64 2.00
C LEU A 144 -3.61 -13.58 3.00
N ILE A 145 -2.81 -12.55 3.25
CA ILE A 145 -3.08 -11.57 4.32
C ILE A 145 -3.77 -10.33 3.77
N LEU A 146 -3.27 -9.74 2.69
CA LEU A 146 -3.87 -8.52 2.13
C LEU A 146 -5.24 -8.84 1.52
N PHE A 147 -5.32 -9.82 0.62
CA PHE A 147 -6.60 -10.21 0.03
C PHE A 147 -7.39 -11.15 0.94
N GLY A 148 -6.89 -12.35 1.26
CA GLY A 148 -7.67 -13.36 2.00
C GLY A 148 -8.20 -12.88 3.36
N GLN A 149 -7.30 -12.47 4.26
CA GLN A 149 -7.74 -11.93 5.57
C GLN A 149 -8.46 -10.60 5.45
N GLY A 150 -8.09 -9.74 4.50
CA GLY A 150 -8.78 -8.48 4.24
C GLY A 150 -10.23 -8.71 3.82
N ALA A 151 -10.47 -9.64 2.90
CA ALA A 151 -11.80 -9.99 2.40
C ALA A 151 -12.68 -10.54 3.54
N ILE A 152 -12.17 -11.45 4.36
CA ILE A 152 -12.94 -12.02 5.48
C ILE A 152 -13.20 -10.99 6.59
N ARG A 153 -12.19 -10.20 6.98
CA ARG A 153 -12.28 -9.30 8.15
C ARG A 153 -12.94 -7.96 7.86
N CYS A 154 -12.89 -7.48 6.63
CA CYS A 154 -13.47 -6.20 6.25
C CYS A 154 -14.87 -6.34 5.60
N HIS A 155 -15.26 -7.56 5.21
CA HIS A 155 -16.59 -7.79 4.65
C HIS A 155 -17.65 -7.91 5.77
N PRO A 156 -18.82 -7.23 5.67
CA PRO A 156 -19.79 -7.20 6.75
C PRO A 156 -20.46 -8.54 7.09
N TYR A 157 -20.48 -9.49 6.16
CA TYR A 157 -21.27 -10.73 6.28
C TYR A 157 -20.45 -12.03 6.26
N VAL A 158 -19.25 -12.03 5.68
CA VAL A 158 -18.50 -13.27 5.38
C VAL A 158 -18.07 -13.98 6.66
N LEU A 159 -17.63 -13.24 7.67
CA LEU A 159 -17.23 -13.82 8.95
C LEU A 159 -18.42 -14.48 9.68
N ASP A 160 -19.60 -13.88 9.59
CA ASP A 160 -20.81 -14.40 10.21
C ASP A 160 -21.30 -15.65 9.48
N GLU A 161 -21.24 -15.69 8.15
CA GLU A 161 -21.52 -16.90 7.36
C GLU A 161 -20.62 -18.06 7.77
N MET A 162 -19.31 -17.83 7.86
CA MET A 162 -18.34 -18.84 8.28
C MET A 162 -18.63 -19.36 9.69
N HIS A 163 -18.94 -18.48 10.64
CA HIS A 163 -19.25 -18.88 12.01
C HIS A 163 -20.58 -19.62 12.13
N SER A 164 -21.62 -19.20 11.40
CA SER A 164 -22.93 -19.87 11.40
C SER A 164 -22.85 -21.26 10.77
N ALA A 165 -22.10 -21.39 9.67
CA ALA A 165 -21.83 -22.69 9.05
C ALA A 165 -21.09 -23.64 10.00
N GLN A 166 -20.09 -23.15 10.75
CA GLN A 166 -19.37 -23.96 11.75
C GLN A 166 -20.27 -24.43 12.90
N LYS A 167 -21.30 -23.65 13.25
CA LYS A 167 -22.25 -23.97 14.32
C LYS A 167 -23.45 -24.78 13.84
N ASN A 168 -23.56 -25.07 12.54
CA ASN A 168 -24.74 -25.66 11.90
C ASN A 168 -26.04 -24.86 12.19
N ASP A 169 -25.93 -23.54 12.28
CA ASP A 169 -27.07 -22.64 12.48
C ASP A 169 -27.57 -22.14 11.11
N LEU A 170 -28.58 -22.83 10.57
CA LEU A 170 -29.12 -22.55 9.23
C LEU A 170 -29.81 -21.18 9.14
N GLU A 171 -30.56 -20.78 10.18
CA GLU A 171 -31.27 -19.49 10.16
C GLU A 171 -30.30 -18.32 10.16
N ALA A 172 -29.26 -18.39 11.00
CA ALA A 172 -28.22 -17.36 11.04
C ALA A 172 -27.39 -17.33 9.75
N PHE A 173 -27.15 -18.50 9.14
CA PHE A 173 -26.45 -18.60 7.87
C PHE A 173 -27.25 -17.94 6.73
N ASP A 174 -28.53 -18.29 6.58
CA ASP A 174 -29.39 -17.72 5.53
C ASP A 174 -29.49 -16.21 5.64
N LYS A 175 -29.63 -15.69 6.87
CA LYS A 175 -29.65 -14.25 7.12
C LYS A 175 -28.35 -13.56 6.66
N ALA A 176 -27.20 -14.14 6.98
CA ALA A 176 -25.91 -13.58 6.60
C ALA A 176 -25.70 -13.64 5.08
N LEU A 177 -26.03 -14.78 4.45
CA LEU A 177 -25.91 -15.00 3.00
C LEU A 177 -26.76 -14.02 2.20
N TRP A 178 -28.03 -13.82 2.57
CA TRP A 178 -28.89 -12.84 1.89
C TRP A 178 -28.41 -11.40 2.10
N GLY A 179 -27.80 -11.12 3.26
CA GLY A 179 -27.10 -9.86 3.51
C GLY A 179 -25.90 -9.65 2.57
N HIS A 180 -25.08 -10.69 2.36
CA HIS A 180 -23.97 -10.66 1.42
C HIS A 180 -24.43 -10.44 -0.01
N VAL A 181 -25.43 -11.20 -0.49
CA VAL A 181 -26.00 -11.00 -1.84
C VAL A 181 -26.49 -9.56 -2.02
N GLY A 182 -27.22 -9.02 -1.03
CA GLY A 182 -27.67 -7.63 -1.05
C GLY A 182 -26.52 -6.61 -1.09
N PHE A 183 -25.44 -6.86 -0.35
CA PHE A 183 -24.23 -6.03 -0.37
C PHE A 183 -23.54 -6.05 -1.74
N THR A 184 -23.38 -7.22 -2.33
CA THR A 184 -22.78 -7.40 -3.67
C THR A 184 -23.57 -6.64 -4.73
N VAL A 185 -24.90 -6.81 -4.75
CA VAL A 185 -25.78 -6.11 -5.70
C VAL A 185 -25.75 -4.59 -5.49
N SER A 186 -25.75 -4.14 -4.23
CA SER A 186 -25.64 -2.72 -3.89
C SER A 186 -24.32 -2.11 -4.38
N ASN A 187 -23.19 -2.79 -4.17
CA ASN A 187 -21.89 -2.35 -4.67
C ASN A 187 -21.81 -2.39 -6.20
N ALA A 188 -22.43 -3.36 -6.86
CA ALA A 188 -22.54 -3.40 -8.32
C ALA A 188 -23.27 -2.16 -8.86
N ALA A 189 -24.46 -1.86 -8.32
CA ALA A 189 -25.24 -0.69 -8.70
C ALA A 189 -24.48 0.61 -8.44
N ARG A 190 -23.83 0.74 -7.27
CA ARG A 190 -22.99 1.90 -6.92
C ARG A 190 -21.80 2.05 -7.85
N ALA A 191 -21.09 0.96 -8.15
CA ALA A 191 -19.92 0.98 -9.03
C ALA A 191 -20.30 1.44 -10.45
N VAL A 192 -21.42 0.94 -10.99
CA VAL A 192 -21.95 1.36 -12.31
C VAL A 192 -22.39 2.83 -12.27
N ALA A 193 -23.22 3.22 -11.30
CA ALA A 193 -23.71 4.60 -11.20
C ALA A 193 -22.57 5.61 -10.99
N MET A 194 -21.61 5.32 -10.10
CA MET A 194 -20.42 6.16 -9.89
C MET A 194 -19.49 6.14 -11.11
N GLY A 195 -19.46 5.03 -11.86
CA GLY A 195 -18.75 4.92 -13.13
C GLY A 195 -19.32 5.86 -14.19
N LEU A 196 -20.63 5.81 -14.41
CA LEU A 196 -21.35 6.63 -15.40
C LEU A 196 -21.33 8.12 -15.06
N THR A 197 -21.53 8.45 -13.78
CA THR A 197 -21.53 9.85 -13.32
C THR A 197 -20.12 10.41 -13.08
N GLY A 198 -19.08 9.58 -13.23
CA GLY A 198 -17.70 9.94 -12.87
C GLY A 198 -17.55 10.32 -11.40
N SER A 199 -18.43 9.82 -10.51
CA SER A 199 -18.49 10.08 -9.07
C SER A 199 -18.71 11.52 -8.61
N HIS A 200 -19.13 12.43 -9.48
CA HIS A 200 -19.32 13.85 -9.13
C HIS A 200 -20.38 14.09 -8.04
N PHE A 201 -21.35 13.19 -7.91
CA PHE A 201 -22.43 13.28 -6.89
C PHE A 201 -22.12 12.52 -5.60
N VAL A 202 -20.94 11.90 -5.49
CA VAL A 202 -20.54 11.22 -4.26
C VAL A 202 -20.32 12.25 -3.16
N LYS A 203 -20.97 12.03 -2.01
CA LYS A 203 -20.76 12.80 -0.78
C LYS A 203 -19.36 12.53 -0.24
N VAL A 204 -18.68 13.60 0.16
CA VAL A 204 -17.34 13.57 0.75
C VAL A 204 -17.42 14.21 2.14
N PRO A 205 -16.64 13.77 3.14
CA PRO A 205 -16.60 14.41 4.46
C PRO A 205 -16.33 15.91 4.36
N ALA A 206 -16.94 16.70 5.25
CA ALA A 206 -16.90 18.17 5.19
C ALA A 206 -15.54 18.77 5.59
N ASP A 207 -14.73 17.98 6.29
CA ASP A 207 -13.42 18.32 6.83
C ASP A 207 -12.25 18.04 5.85
N VAL A 208 -12.53 17.53 4.65
CA VAL A 208 -11.47 17.33 3.65
C VAL A 208 -11.03 18.64 3.02
N ALA A 209 -9.73 18.76 2.72
CA ALA A 209 -9.19 19.89 1.98
C ALA A 209 -9.89 20.03 0.60
N PRO A 210 -10.31 21.23 0.18
CA PRO A 210 -11.04 21.45 -1.07
C PRO A 210 -10.34 20.86 -2.31
N GLU A 211 -9.01 20.95 -2.36
CA GLU A 211 -8.16 20.47 -3.44
C GLU A 211 -8.22 18.94 -3.55
N THR A 212 -8.52 18.24 -2.46
CA THR A 212 -8.57 16.78 -2.41
C THR A 212 -9.94 16.17 -2.65
N ARG A 213 -11.00 17.00 -2.67
CA ARG A 213 -12.39 16.55 -2.76
C ARG A 213 -12.62 15.60 -3.94
N ARG A 214 -12.05 15.90 -5.10
CA ARG A 214 -12.21 15.08 -6.30
C ARG A 214 -11.56 13.70 -6.15
N TYR A 215 -10.42 13.63 -5.47
CA TYR A 215 -9.73 12.36 -5.20
C TYR A 215 -10.54 11.49 -4.24
N TYR A 216 -11.19 12.06 -3.22
CA TYR A 216 -12.09 11.32 -2.34
C TYR A 216 -13.29 10.73 -3.10
N GLN A 217 -13.90 11.47 -4.02
CA GLN A 217 -15.00 10.96 -4.85
C GLN A 217 -14.55 9.78 -5.73
N GLN A 218 -13.35 9.87 -6.32
CA GLN A 218 -12.78 8.75 -7.09
C GLN A 218 -12.42 7.57 -6.19
N LEU A 219 -11.91 7.83 -4.98
CA LEU A 219 -11.60 6.80 -4.00
C LEU A 219 -12.85 6.00 -3.65
N THR A 220 -13.97 6.65 -3.34
CA THR A 220 -15.24 5.94 -3.07
C THR A 220 -15.72 5.12 -4.25
N ARG A 221 -15.56 5.63 -5.49
CA ARG A 221 -15.89 4.88 -6.71
C ARG A 221 -15.04 3.62 -6.82
N PHE A 222 -13.72 3.74 -6.66
CA PHE A 222 -12.81 2.61 -6.75
C PHE A 222 -13.03 1.61 -5.60
N SER A 223 -13.36 2.08 -4.39
CA SER A 223 -13.72 1.20 -3.28
C SER A 223 -14.99 0.39 -3.58
N ALA A 224 -16.02 0.98 -4.15
CA ALA A 224 -17.25 0.27 -4.53
C ALA A 224 -16.98 -0.78 -5.63
N ALA A 225 -16.22 -0.41 -6.66
CA ALA A 225 -15.83 -1.34 -7.72
C ALA A 225 -14.95 -2.48 -7.20
N PHE A 226 -14.00 -2.17 -6.31
CA PHE A 226 -13.11 -3.16 -5.69
C PHE A 226 -13.89 -4.13 -4.80
N ALA A 227 -14.84 -3.64 -3.99
CA ALA A 227 -15.70 -4.49 -3.18
C ALA A 227 -16.49 -5.48 -4.04
N PHE A 228 -17.15 -4.98 -5.10
CA PHE A 228 -17.91 -5.82 -6.02
C PHE A 228 -17.06 -6.90 -6.71
N ILE A 229 -15.88 -6.54 -7.22
CA ILE A 229 -14.98 -7.51 -7.87
C ILE A 229 -14.44 -8.52 -6.84
N SER A 230 -14.20 -8.09 -5.59
CA SER A 230 -13.77 -8.98 -4.51
C SER A 230 -14.84 -10.01 -4.18
N ASP A 231 -16.12 -9.61 -4.13
CA ASP A 231 -17.26 -10.52 -3.92
C ASP A 231 -17.40 -11.55 -5.05
N ILE A 232 -17.27 -11.12 -6.32
CA ILE A 232 -17.25 -12.05 -7.46
C ILE A 232 -16.06 -13.02 -7.34
N SER A 233 -14.90 -12.52 -6.94
CA SER A 233 -13.70 -13.35 -6.82
C SER A 233 -13.85 -14.39 -5.72
N MET A 234 -14.41 -14.03 -4.56
CA MET A 234 -14.73 -14.98 -3.49
C MET A 234 -15.75 -16.02 -3.98
N GLY A 235 -16.84 -15.60 -4.61
CA GLY A 235 -17.87 -16.52 -5.10
C GLY A 235 -17.40 -17.48 -6.20
N THR A 236 -16.40 -17.10 -7.00
CA THR A 236 -15.87 -17.94 -8.08
C THR A 236 -14.71 -18.83 -7.65
N LEU A 237 -13.89 -18.40 -6.67
CA LEU A 237 -12.69 -19.13 -6.24
C LEU A 237 -12.90 -19.97 -4.98
N GLY A 238 -13.98 -19.74 -4.22
CA GLY A 238 -14.31 -20.46 -2.98
C GLY A 238 -13.92 -19.69 -1.73
#